data_AF-A0A7W0SVJ0-F1
#
_entry.id   AF-A0A7W0SVJ0-F1
#
_cell.length_a   1.000
_cell.length_b   1.000
_cell.length_c   1.000
_cell.angle_alpha   90.00
_cell.angle_beta   90.00
_cell.angle_gamma   90.00
#
_symmetry.space_group_name_H-M   'P 1'
#
loop_
_entity.id
_entity.type
_entity.pdbx_description
1 polymer ?
#
loop_
_entity_poly.entity_id
_entity_poly.type
_entity_poly.pdbx_seq_one_letter_code
_entity_poly.pdbx_strand_id
1 'polypeptide(L)'
;MTTKRDGAIEEVAMDLDLTLEELDPAGAICEAHASVDRDSRAGFLRRATVGGAALLGALSVVPSGSSQSAGDVDILNYALTLEYLQSAFYTEAERIRALRGNAREAAEVVGAVERAHVQALRTALGRAAVARPTFNFAGVTENQRQFLKTAVAFEDLAVGAYKAQAPRLKSKPILAVAVSIHSVEARHAAWMRRLFGIVPAADAFDEPVSRPQATRIVASTGFITSSGKTERKAKPRFTG
;
A
#
# COMPACT_ATOMS: atom_id res chain seq x y z
N MET A 1 55.22 -25.38 -20.61
CA MET A 1 55.26 -24.46 -19.44
C MET A 1 55.12 -23.07 -20.01
N THR A 2 54.03 -22.32 -19.84
CA THR A 2 53.19 -22.13 -18.65
C THR A 2 51.74 -21.85 -19.06
N THR A 3 50.83 -22.52 -18.36
CA THR A 3 49.38 -22.36 -18.43
C THR A 3 48.93 -21.03 -17.85
N LYS A 4 48.01 -20.33 -18.53
CA LYS A 4 47.10 -19.39 -17.86
C LYS A 4 45.68 -19.63 -18.38
N ARG A 5 44.86 -20.25 -17.53
CA ARG A 5 43.41 -20.37 -17.69
C ARG A 5 42.83 -19.09 -17.11
N ASP A 6 42.33 -18.20 -17.96
CA ASP A 6 41.47 -17.10 -17.50
C ASP A 6 40.04 -17.52 -17.85
N GLY A 7 39.28 -17.87 -16.81
CA GLY A 7 37.88 -18.26 -16.90
C GLY A 7 37.03 -17.05 -17.24
N ALA A 8 36.41 -17.07 -18.41
CA ALA A 8 35.32 -16.17 -18.74
C ALA A 8 34.13 -16.52 -17.84
N ILE A 9 33.83 -15.64 -16.90
CA ILE A 9 32.51 -15.54 -16.27
C ILE A 9 31.56 -15.09 -17.38
N GLU A 10 30.66 -15.99 -17.79
CA GLU A 10 29.55 -15.68 -18.66
C GLU A 10 28.65 -14.69 -17.89
N GLU A 11 28.75 -13.41 -18.21
CA GLU A 11 27.85 -12.38 -17.73
C GLU A 11 26.49 -12.67 -18.36
N VAL A 12 25.61 -13.35 -17.59
CA VAL A 12 24.19 -13.42 -17.93
C VAL A 12 23.63 -12.01 -17.71
N ALA A 13 23.83 -11.15 -18.69
CA ALA A 13 23.11 -9.90 -18.82
C ALA A 13 21.63 -10.26 -18.95
N MET A 14 20.88 -10.09 -17.87
CA MET A 14 19.44 -9.97 -17.97
C MET A 14 19.17 -8.62 -18.63
N ASP A 15 19.07 -8.62 -19.96
CA ASP A 15 18.53 -7.49 -20.72
C ASP A 15 17.10 -7.24 -20.24
N LEU A 16 16.96 -6.26 -19.35
CA LEU A 16 15.69 -5.64 -18.99
C LEU A 16 15.53 -4.37 -19.83
N ASP A 17 15.57 -4.53 -21.15
CA ASP A 17 15.18 -3.47 -22.07
C ASP A 17 13.65 -3.49 -22.19
N LEU A 18 12.98 -2.97 -21.16
CA LEU A 18 11.53 -2.77 -21.14
C LEU A 18 11.24 -1.34 -21.58
N THR A 19 10.68 -1.20 -22.77
CA THR A 19 10.31 0.11 -23.33
C THR A 19 9.02 0.64 -22.69
N LEU A 20 8.82 1.96 -22.71
CA LEU A 20 7.59 2.58 -22.17
C LEU A 20 6.33 2.07 -22.90
N GLU A 21 6.46 1.69 -24.17
CA GLU A 21 5.40 1.11 -25.00
C GLU A 21 5.06 -0.34 -24.62
N GLU A 22 6.03 -1.11 -24.10
CA GLU A 22 5.77 -2.45 -23.55
C GLU A 22 5.18 -2.39 -22.13
N LEU A 23 5.49 -1.33 -21.38
CA LEU A 23 4.96 -1.08 -20.04
C LEU A 23 3.58 -0.39 -20.06
N ASP A 24 3.27 0.36 -21.12
CA ASP A 24 1.98 1.03 -21.32
C ASP A 24 1.41 0.81 -22.74
N PRO A 25 1.14 -0.44 -23.17
CA PRO A 25 0.65 -0.71 -24.53
C PRO A 25 -0.70 -0.06 -24.83
N ALA A 26 -1.43 0.33 -23.79
CA ALA A 26 -2.76 0.94 -23.86
C ALA A 26 -2.74 2.46 -23.66
N GLY A 27 -1.58 3.09 -23.41
CA GLY A 27 -1.46 4.54 -23.23
C GLY A 27 -2.10 5.09 -21.94
N ALA A 28 -2.34 4.24 -20.94
CA ALA A 28 -2.99 4.58 -19.68
C ALA A 28 -2.16 5.57 -18.84
N ILE A 29 -0.83 5.55 -18.94
CA ILE A 29 0.07 6.51 -18.27
C ILE A 29 -0.05 7.88 -18.96
N CYS A 30 -0.16 7.91 -20.29
CA CYS A 30 -0.39 9.14 -21.06
C CYS A 30 -1.78 9.74 -20.81
N GLU A 31 -2.83 8.93 -20.68
CA GLU A 31 -4.17 9.39 -20.29
C GLU A 31 -4.21 9.93 -18.85
N ALA A 32 -3.49 9.29 -17.92
CA ALA A 32 -3.38 9.77 -16.55
C ALA A 32 -2.71 11.15 -16.49
N HIS A 33 -1.65 11.38 -17.29
CA HIS A 33 -0.98 12.67 -17.38
C HIS A 33 -1.84 13.75 -18.05
N ALA A 34 -2.61 13.39 -19.10
CA ALA A 34 -3.54 14.31 -19.76
C ALA A 34 -4.73 14.73 -18.87
N SER A 35 -5.03 13.96 -17.81
CA SER A 35 -6.13 14.24 -16.87
C SER A 35 -5.75 15.15 -15.69
N VAL A 36 -4.52 15.69 -15.67
CA VAL A 36 -4.09 16.74 -14.73
C VAL A 36 -4.72 18.08 -15.13
N ASP A 37 -6.04 18.13 -15.15
CA ASP A 37 -6.79 19.39 -15.17
C ASP A 37 -7.14 19.76 -13.72
N ARG A 38 -6.88 21.02 -13.38
CA ARG A 38 -6.94 21.51 -11.99
C ARG A 38 -8.40 21.56 -11.50
N ASP A 39 -8.62 20.97 -10.33
CA ASP A 39 -9.67 21.33 -9.37
C ASP A 39 -11.14 21.41 -9.84
N SER A 40 -11.61 20.45 -10.66
CA SER A 40 -13.06 20.31 -10.90
C SER A 40 -13.67 19.11 -10.17
N ARG A 41 -14.91 19.27 -9.67
CA ARG A 41 -15.71 18.18 -9.06
C ARG A 41 -15.92 17.00 -10.01
N ALA A 42 -15.96 17.27 -11.32
CA ALA A 42 -16.01 16.24 -12.36
C ALA A 42 -14.67 15.50 -12.47
N GLY A 43 -13.54 16.21 -12.31
CA GLY A 43 -12.21 15.62 -12.17
C GLY A 43 -12.09 14.71 -10.93
N PHE A 44 -12.67 15.09 -9.80
CA PHE A 44 -12.72 14.25 -8.60
C PHE A 44 -13.50 12.94 -8.82
N LEU A 45 -14.72 13.03 -9.36
CA LEU A 45 -15.54 11.83 -9.65
C LEU A 45 -14.88 10.93 -10.71
N ARG A 46 -14.20 11.51 -11.70
CA ARG A 46 -13.44 10.78 -12.72
C ARG A 46 -12.15 10.17 -12.17
N ARG A 47 -11.49 10.78 -11.18
CA ARG A 47 -10.34 10.20 -10.47
C ARG A 47 -10.73 8.98 -9.62
N ALA A 48 -11.87 9.05 -8.94
CA ALA A 48 -12.39 7.92 -8.17
C ALA A 48 -12.74 6.71 -9.05
N THR A 49 -13.23 6.94 -10.28
CA THR A 49 -13.52 5.86 -11.23
C THR A 49 -12.28 5.35 -11.96
N VAL A 50 -11.34 6.23 -12.37
CA VAL A 50 -10.13 5.84 -13.10
C VAL A 50 -9.11 5.14 -12.19
N GLY A 51 -8.91 5.60 -10.95
CA GLY A 51 -8.00 4.93 -10.00
C GLY A 51 -8.44 3.50 -9.68
N GLY A 52 -9.74 3.30 -9.45
CA GLY A 52 -10.34 1.97 -9.25
C GLY A 52 -10.32 1.12 -10.53
N ALA A 53 -10.66 1.70 -11.69
CA ALA A 53 -10.72 0.98 -12.96
C ALA A 53 -9.33 0.60 -13.51
N ALA A 54 -8.30 1.43 -13.33
CA ALA A 54 -6.93 1.11 -13.73
C ALA A 54 -6.33 -0.01 -12.87
N LEU A 55 -6.56 0.02 -11.55
CA LEU A 55 -6.23 -1.10 -10.65
C LEU A 55 -7.00 -2.38 -11.04
N LEU A 56 -8.28 -2.29 -11.40
CA LEU A 56 -9.08 -3.42 -11.90
C LEU A 56 -8.61 -3.93 -13.29
N GLY A 57 -8.13 -3.04 -14.15
CA GLY A 57 -7.53 -3.38 -15.44
C GLY A 57 -6.21 -4.14 -15.30
N ALA A 58 -5.33 -3.70 -14.39
CA ALA A 58 -4.10 -4.43 -14.05
C ALA A 58 -4.38 -5.80 -13.42
N LEU A 59 -5.48 -5.94 -12.67
CA LEU A 59 -5.93 -7.23 -12.12
C LEU A 59 -6.51 -8.18 -13.18
N SER A 60 -6.89 -7.69 -14.36
CA SER A 60 -7.38 -8.54 -15.45
C SER A 60 -6.27 -9.45 -16.02
N VAL A 61 -5.01 -9.17 -15.68
CA VAL A 61 -3.83 -9.96 -16.06
C VAL A 61 -3.43 -10.98 -14.97
N VAL A 62 -3.99 -10.89 -13.76
CA VAL A 62 -3.73 -11.87 -12.70
C VAL A 62 -4.81 -12.97 -12.77
N PRO A 63 -4.47 -14.21 -13.18
CA PRO A 63 -5.45 -15.28 -13.23
C PRO A 63 -5.97 -15.54 -11.82
N SER A 64 -7.26 -15.30 -11.61
CA SER A 64 -7.97 -15.68 -10.39
C SER A 64 -7.78 -17.18 -10.15
N GLY A 65 -7.18 -17.56 -9.02
CA GLY A 65 -7.00 -18.97 -8.67
C GLY A 65 -5.85 -19.70 -9.38
N SER A 66 -4.86 -18.99 -9.93
CA SER A 66 -3.57 -19.63 -10.22
C SER A 66 -2.99 -20.28 -8.96
N SER A 67 -2.36 -21.45 -9.09
CA SER A 67 -1.70 -22.16 -7.98
C SER A 67 -0.53 -21.31 -7.47
N GLN A 68 -0.81 -20.44 -6.51
CA GLN A 68 0.16 -19.59 -5.87
C GLN A 68 1.03 -20.43 -4.95
N SER A 69 2.32 -20.10 -4.85
CA SER A 69 3.15 -20.74 -3.85
C SER A 69 2.62 -20.40 -2.45
N ALA A 70 2.75 -21.32 -1.49
CA ALA A 70 2.34 -21.06 -0.11
C ALA A 70 2.98 -19.78 0.46
N GLY A 71 4.23 -19.50 0.06
CA GLY A 71 4.93 -18.28 0.42
C GLY A 71 4.29 -17.00 -0.14
N ASP A 72 3.85 -17.01 -1.40
CA ASP A 72 3.16 -15.86 -2.00
C ASP A 72 1.80 -15.61 -1.31
N VAL A 73 1.06 -16.68 -1.03
CA VAL A 73 -0.22 -16.61 -0.29
C VAL A 73 0.00 -16.01 1.11
N ASP A 74 1.04 -16.45 1.81
CA ASP A 74 1.38 -15.93 3.15
C ASP A 74 1.80 -14.46 3.12
N ILE A 75 2.50 -14.02 2.08
CA ILE A 75 2.89 -12.62 1.87
C ILE A 75 1.65 -11.77 1.56
N LEU A 76 0.77 -12.23 0.68
CA LEU A 76 -0.44 -11.51 0.30
C LEU A 76 -1.44 -11.42 1.44
N ASN A 77 -1.62 -12.47 2.24
CA ASN A 77 -2.48 -12.39 3.43
C ASN A 77 -1.90 -11.47 4.50
N TYR A 78 -0.58 -11.37 4.60
CA TYR A 78 0.06 -10.38 5.45
C TYR A 78 -0.21 -8.95 4.95
N ALA A 79 -0.02 -8.68 3.66
CA ALA A 79 -0.36 -7.39 3.05
C ALA A 79 -1.85 -7.05 3.25
N LEU A 80 -2.75 -8.00 2.98
CA LEU A 80 -4.19 -7.83 3.15
C LEU A 80 -4.58 -7.44 4.59
N THR A 81 -3.85 -7.93 5.58
CA THR A 81 -4.09 -7.55 6.98
C THR A 81 -3.72 -6.09 7.25
N LEU A 82 -2.63 -5.59 6.64
CA LEU A 82 -2.27 -4.17 6.71
C LEU A 82 -3.31 -3.32 5.97
N GLU A 83 -3.71 -3.70 4.76
CA GLU A 83 -4.74 -2.99 3.99
C GLU A 83 -6.08 -2.92 4.73
N TYR A 84 -6.50 -4.00 5.42
CA TYR A 84 -7.69 -3.95 6.27
C TYR A 84 -7.58 -2.94 7.40
N LEU A 85 -6.39 -2.81 8.01
CA LEU A 85 -6.13 -1.85 9.08
C LEU A 85 -6.22 -0.41 8.55
N GLN A 86 -5.54 -0.10 7.44
CA GLN A 86 -5.57 1.23 6.82
C GLN A 86 -6.99 1.58 6.34
N SER A 87 -7.63 0.67 5.59
CA SER A 87 -9.00 0.84 5.12
C SER A 87 -9.99 1.10 6.26
N ALA A 88 -9.87 0.37 7.37
CA ALA A 88 -10.70 0.59 8.55
C ALA A 88 -10.45 1.96 9.21
N PHE A 89 -9.19 2.39 9.29
CA PHE A 89 -8.79 3.67 9.90
C PHE A 89 -9.36 4.86 9.15
N TYR A 90 -9.18 4.91 7.83
CA TYR A 90 -9.73 5.99 7.00
C TYR A 90 -11.26 5.96 6.96
N THR A 91 -11.86 4.78 6.86
CA THR A 91 -13.33 4.64 6.88
C THR A 91 -13.92 5.14 8.20
N GLU A 92 -13.25 4.88 9.34
CA GLU A 92 -13.70 5.44 10.62
C GLU A 92 -13.59 6.96 10.64
N ALA A 93 -12.47 7.52 10.16
CA ALA A 93 -12.27 8.97 10.07
C ALA A 93 -13.33 9.67 9.18
N GLU A 94 -13.68 9.07 8.05
CA GLU A 94 -14.78 9.50 7.17
C GLU A 94 -16.13 9.46 7.91
N ARG A 95 -16.40 8.40 8.66
CA ARG A 95 -17.66 8.21 9.40
C ARG A 95 -17.85 9.22 10.52
N ILE A 96 -16.83 9.48 11.32
CA ILE A 96 -16.92 10.40 12.48
C ILE A 96 -16.92 11.87 12.08
N ARG A 97 -16.40 12.20 10.88
CA ARG A 97 -16.37 13.57 10.33
C ARG A 97 -15.68 14.60 11.24
N ALA A 98 -14.65 14.17 11.98
CA ALA A 98 -13.86 15.02 12.86
C ALA A 98 -12.79 15.85 12.10
N LEU A 99 -12.42 15.41 10.90
CA LEU A 99 -11.38 16.05 10.07
C LEU A 99 -11.94 17.22 9.26
N ARG A 100 -11.07 18.18 8.94
CA ARG A 100 -11.42 19.38 8.16
C ARG A 100 -10.39 19.68 7.07
N GLY A 101 -10.80 20.47 6.08
CA GLY A 101 -9.94 20.92 4.98
C GLY A 101 -9.23 19.75 4.29
N ASN A 102 -7.94 19.95 4.00
CA ASN A 102 -7.12 18.99 3.28
C ASN A 102 -6.97 17.64 4.00
N ALA A 103 -7.08 17.60 5.33
CA ALA A 103 -7.01 16.34 6.08
C ALA A 103 -8.27 15.47 5.84
N ARG A 104 -9.44 16.10 5.71
CA ARG A 104 -10.67 15.40 5.34
C ARG A 104 -10.60 14.88 3.91
N GLU A 105 -10.17 15.72 2.99
CA GLU A 105 -9.99 15.32 1.59
C GLU A 105 -9.01 14.15 1.44
N ALA A 106 -7.87 14.22 2.12
CA ALA A 106 -6.92 13.13 2.20
C ALA A 106 -7.57 11.84 2.73
N ALA A 107 -8.35 11.91 3.82
CA ALA A 107 -8.99 10.73 4.37
C ALA A 107 -10.00 10.08 3.40
N GLU A 108 -10.76 10.89 2.66
CA GLU A 108 -11.71 10.41 1.65
C GLU A 108 -10.99 9.77 0.45
N VAL A 109 -9.94 10.41 -0.07
CA VAL A 109 -9.19 9.93 -1.24
C VAL A 109 -8.39 8.67 -0.89
N VAL A 110 -7.56 8.74 0.15
CA VAL A 110 -6.72 7.61 0.57
C VAL A 110 -7.61 6.44 1.01
N GLY A 111 -8.65 6.70 1.81
CA GLY A 111 -9.59 5.67 2.23
C GLY A 111 -10.25 4.91 1.07
N ALA A 112 -10.57 5.60 -0.03
CA ALA A 112 -11.08 4.95 -1.24
C ALA A 112 -10.05 4.02 -1.90
N VAL A 113 -8.78 4.43 -1.93
CA VAL A 113 -7.67 3.65 -2.48
C VAL A 113 -7.36 2.43 -1.61
N GLU A 114 -7.31 2.57 -0.28
CA GLU A 114 -7.12 1.44 0.65
C GLU A 114 -8.21 0.37 0.47
N ARG A 115 -9.47 0.79 0.25
CA ARG A 115 -10.56 -0.14 -0.06
C ARG A 115 -10.34 -0.86 -1.40
N ALA A 116 -9.76 -0.19 -2.39
CA ALA A 116 -9.42 -0.80 -3.68
C ALA A 116 -8.25 -1.80 -3.54
N HIS A 117 -7.23 -1.49 -2.74
CA HIS A 117 -6.14 -2.42 -2.42
C HIS A 117 -6.65 -3.69 -1.73
N VAL A 118 -7.54 -3.54 -0.73
CA VAL A 118 -8.23 -4.69 -0.10
C VAL A 118 -8.94 -5.55 -1.14
N GLN A 119 -9.71 -4.94 -2.05
CA GLN A 119 -10.43 -5.68 -3.10
C GLN A 119 -9.47 -6.40 -4.06
N ALA A 120 -8.38 -5.74 -4.45
CA ALA A 120 -7.35 -6.31 -5.31
C ALA A 120 -6.72 -7.56 -4.69
N LEU A 121 -6.29 -7.45 -3.43
CA LEU A 121 -5.67 -8.56 -2.70
C LEU A 121 -6.65 -9.70 -2.45
N ARG A 122 -7.90 -9.40 -2.05
CA ARG A 122 -8.94 -10.42 -1.89
C ARG A 122 -9.22 -11.16 -3.21
N THR A 123 -9.20 -10.45 -4.33
CA THR A 123 -9.38 -11.05 -5.65
C THR A 123 -8.21 -11.97 -6.00
N ALA A 124 -6.97 -11.51 -5.79
CA ALA A 124 -5.77 -12.32 -6.02
C ALA A 124 -5.72 -13.58 -5.13
N LEU A 125 -6.13 -13.46 -3.86
CA LEU A 125 -6.13 -14.55 -2.89
C LEU A 125 -7.32 -15.52 -3.06
N GLY A 126 -8.45 -15.06 -3.60
CA GLY A 126 -9.67 -15.85 -3.72
C GLY A 126 -10.09 -16.48 -2.40
N ARG A 127 -10.22 -17.82 -2.37
CA ARG A 127 -10.61 -18.58 -1.17
C ARG A 127 -9.54 -18.60 -0.07
N ALA A 128 -8.29 -18.26 -0.41
CA ALA A 128 -7.20 -18.19 0.56
C ALA A 128 -7.14 -16.86 1.32
N ALA A 129 -8.02 -15.91 1.01
CA ALA A 129 -8.04 -14.60 1.65
C ALA A 129 -8.43 -14.71 3.12
N VAL A 130 -7.61 -14.15 4.02
CA VAL A 130 -7.92 -14.07 5.44
C VAL A 130 -9.15 -13.19 5.69
N ALA A 131 -9.91 -13.57 6.73
CA ALA A 131 -11.02 -12.78 7.22
C ALA A 131 -10.54 -11.43 7.75
N ARG A 132 -11.37 -10.40 7.57
CA ARG A 132 -11.10 -9.05 8.08
C ARG A 132 -11.10 -9.05 9.62
N PRO A 133 -10.04 -8.57 10.29
CA PRO A 133 -10.02 -8.40 11.75
C PRO A 133 -10.99 -7.31 12.24
N THR A 134 -11.17 -7.23 13.57
CA THR A 134 -11.84 -6.09 14.21
C THR A 134 -10.84 -5.05 14.68
N PHE A 135 -11.19 -3.78 14.55
CA PHE A 135 -10.30 -2.66 14.84
C PHE A 135 -10.88 -1.72 15.91
N ASN A 136 -10.00 -1.15 16.74
CA ASN A 136 -10.31 -0.08 17.69
C ASN A 136 -9.17 0.95 17.67
N PHE A 137 -9.43 2.13 17.11
CA PHE A 137 -8.40 3.18 16.97
C PHE A 137 -8.24 4.05 18.22
N ALA A 138 -8.90 3.72 19.34
CA ALA A 138 -8.71 4.37 20.64
C ALA A 138 -8.81 5.92 20.57
N GLY A 139 -9.72 6.43 19.73
CA GLY A 139 -9.98 7.86 19.55
C GLY A 139 -8.97 8.64 18.70
N VAL A 140 -7.96 7.99 18.09
CA VAL A 140 -6.96 8.74 17.29
C VAL A 140 -7.55 9.39 16.05
N THR A 141 -8.64 8.84 15.52
CA THR A 141 -9.38 9.34 14.36
C THR A 141 -10.15 10.63 14.69
N GLU A 142 -10.52 10.84 15.95
CA GLU A 142 -11.33 11.98 16.42
C GLU A 142 -10.56 13.30 16.52
N ASN A 143 -9.23 13.25 16.43
CA ASN A 143 -8.37 14.43 16.50
C ASN A 143 -7.50 14.53 15.24
N GLN A 144 -7.66 15.60 14.48
CA GLN A 144 -6.97 15.77 13.19
C GLN A 144 -5.44 15.61 13.28
N ARG A 145 -4.80 16.11 14.36
CA ARG A 145 -3.34 15.98 14.50
C ARG A 145 -2.93 14.54 14.83
N GLN A 146 -3.70 13.84 15.66
CA GLN A 146 -3.46 12.44 15.98
C GLN A 146 -3.73 11.54 14.78
N PHE A 147 -4.80 11.83 14.03
CA PHE A 147 -5.11 11.19 12.76
C PHE A 147 -3.94 11.33 11.78
N LEU A 148 -3.49 12.56 11.48
CA LEU A 148 -2.39 12.77 10.54
C LEU A 148 -1.08 12.11 11.00
N LYS A 149 -0.79 12.16 12.31
CA LYS A 149 0.37 11.44 12.87
C LYS A 149 0.29 9.92 12.62
N THR A 150 -0.90 9.35 12.82
CA THR A 150 -1.14 7.91 12.63
C THR A 150 -1.18 7.54 11.15
N ALA A 151 -1.71 8.41 10.30
CA ALA A 151 -1.72 8.24 8.85
C ALA A 151 -0.28 8.16 8.32
N VAL A 152 0.60 9.12 8.66
CA VAL A 152 2.04 9.07 8.33
C VAL A 152 2.65 7.72 8.73
N ALA A 153 2.38 7.27 9.96
CA ALA A 153 2.89 6.01 10.46
C ALA A 153 2.45 4.79 9.67
N PHE A 154 1.18 4.74 9.27
CA PHE A 154 0.62 3.63 8.51
C PHE A 154 1.17 3.59 7.10
N GLU A 155 1.12 4.72 6.38
CA GLU A 155 1.61 4.76 5.01
C GLU A 155 3.12 4.45 4.95
N ASP A 156 3.92 5.00 5.86
CA ASP A 156 5.36 4.72 5.93
C ASP A 156 5.64 3.24 6.21
N LEU A 157 4.84 2.64 7.10
CA LEU A 157 4.92 1.23 7.41
C LEU A 157 4.55 0.35 6.21
N ALA A 158 3.50 0.72 5.46
CA ALA A 158 3.07 0.02 4.26
C ALA A 158 4.17 0.07 3.18
N VAL A 159 4.73 1.25 2.89
CA VAL A 159 5.88 1.43 1.99
C VAL A 159 7.01 0.48 2.36
N GLY A 160 7.46 0.52 3.61
CA GLY A 160 8.56 -0.32 4.09
C GLY A 160 8.24 -1.82 4.01
N ALA A 161 7.01 -2.22 4.36
CA ALA A 161 6.58 -3.62 4.37
C ALA A 161 6.48 -4.21 2.96
N TYR A 162 5.86 -3.49 2.01
CA TYR A 162 5.80 -3.90 0.61
C TYR A 162 7.21 -4.04 0.01
N LYS A 163 8.08 -3.05 0.24
CA LYS A 163 9.49 -3.08 -0.18
C LYS A 163 10.22 -4.31 0.34
N ALA A 164 10.03 -4.64 1.63
CA ALA A 164 10.67 -5.80 2.25
C ALA A 164 10.16 -7.16 1.73
N GLN A 165 8.89 -7.24 1.30
CA GLN A 165 8.31 -8.49 0.82
C GLN A 165 8.43 -8.69 -0.70
N ALA A 166 8.53 -7.62 -1.50
CA ALA A 166 8.56 -7.72 -2.96
C ALA A 166 9.61 -8.71 -3.50
N PRO A 167 10.88 -8.72 -3.02
CA PRO A 167 11.89 -9.68 -3.51
C PRO A 167 11.59 -11.15 -3.18
N ARG A 168 10.62 -11.41 -2.28
CA ARG A 168 10.25 -12.76 -1.83
C ARG A 168 9.10 -13.36 -2.64
N LEU A 169 8.44 -12.55 -3.47
CA LEU A 169 7.35 -12.99 -4.33
C LEU A 169 7.89 -13.78 -5.53
N LYS A 170 7.38 -14.99 -5.73
CA LYS A 170 7.77 -15.87 -6.84
C LYS A 170 6.95 -15.61 -8.10
N SER A 171 5.66 -15.38 -7.91
CA SER A 171 4.74 -15.09 -9.01
C SER A 171 4.98 -13.67 -9.55
N LYS A 172 5.39 -13.55 -10.82
CA LYS A 172 5.61 -12.27 -11.49
C LYS A 172 4.33 -11.42 -11.59
N PRO A 173 3.15 -11.98 -11.92
CA PRO A 173 1.90 -11.22 -11.87
C PRO A 173 1.60 -10.65 -10.47
N ILE A 174 1.89 -11.41 -9.41
CA ILE A 174 1.67 -10.95 -8.03
C ILE A 174 2.69 -9.88 -7.64
N LEU A 175 3.95 -10.04 -8.04
CA LEU A 175 4.97 -9.02 -7.87
C LEU A 175 4.57 -7.71 -8.56
N ALA A 176 4.02 -7.77 -9.78
CA ALA A 176 3.52 -6.59 -10.49
C ALA A 176 2.43 -5.88 -9.66
N VAL A 177 1.42 -6.60 -9.16
CA VAL A 177 0.40 -6.03 -8.28
C VAL A 177 1.01 -5.40 -7.02
N ALA A 178 1.93 -6.10 -6.36
CA ALA A 178 2.57 -5.62 -5.13
C ALA A 178 3.38 -4.34 -5.36
N VAL A 179 4.11 -4.25 -6.48
CA VAL A 179 4.89 -3.06 -6.85
C VAL A 179 3.97 -1.90 -7.26
N SER A 180 2.85 -2.18 -7.94
CA SER A 180 1.84 -1.15 -8.24
C SER A 180 1.27 -0.54 -6.96
N ILE A 181 0.89 -1.37 -5.98
CA ILE A 181 0.41 -0.90 -4.66
C ILE A 181 1.52 -0.10 -3.96
N HIS A 182 2.74 -0.64 -3.88
CA HIS A 182 3.88 0.01 -3.23
C HIS A 182 4.10 1.46 -3.69
N SER A 183 4.00 1.72 -5.00
CA SER A 183 4.15 3.07 -5.55
C SER A 183 3.05 4.03 -5.12
N VAL A 184 1.84 3.52 -4.88
CA VAL A 184 0.69 4.30 -4.40
C VAL A 184 0.85 4.63 -2.92
N GLU A 185 1.21 3.64 -2.10
CA GLU A 185 1.53 3.83 -0.67
C GLU A 185 2.60 4.92 -0.48
N ALA A 186 3.64 4.95 -1.33
CA ALA A 186 4.67 5.97 -1.26
C ALA A 186 4.13 7.39 -1.51
N ARG A 187 3.13 7.53 -2.39
CA ARG A 187 2.46 8.81 -2.64
C ARG A 187 1.54 9.20 -1.49
N HIS A 188 0.85 8.24 -0.88
CA HIS A 188 0.07 8.48 0.34
C HIS A 188 0.97 8.95 1.48
N ALA A 189 2.08 8.27 1.73
CA ALA A 189 3.09 8.63 2.72
C ALA A 189 3.57 10.06 2.54
N ALA A 190 3.98 10.43 1.32
CA ALA A 190 4.40 11.78 0.98
C ALA A 190 3.29 12.82 1.26
N TRP A 191 2.04 12.51 0.92
CA TRP A 191 0.91 13.41 1.17
C TRP A 191 0.61 13.57 2.66
N MET A 192 0.55 12.47 3.42
CA MET A 192 0.30 12.53 4.87
C MET A 192 1.41 13.28 5.59
N ARG A 193 2.67 13.06 5.21
CA ARG A 193 3.84 13.80 5.72
C ARG A 193 3.69 15.30 5.48
N ARG A 194 3.32 15.70 4.26
CA ARG A 194 3.06 17.10 3.91
C ARG A 194 1.97 17.71 4.78
N LEU A 195 0.85 17.01 4.97
CA LEU A 195 -0.27 17.49 5.78
C LEU A 195 0.08 17.57 7.28
N PHE A 196 0.90 16.65 7.76
CA PHE A 196 1.39 16.65 9.14
C PHE A 196 2.43 17.74 9.41
N GLY A 197 3.05 18.27 8.36
CA GLY A 197 4.04 19.35 8.43
C GLY A 197 5.48 18.87 8.50
N ILE A 198 5.78 17.69 7.95
CA ILE A 198 7.15 17.16 7.80
C ILE A 198 7.51 16.98 6.32
N VAL A 199 8.80 16.88 6.03
CA VAL A 199 9.32 16.78 4.65
C VAL A 199 8.84 15.46 4.01
N PRO A 200 8.14 15.50 2.85
CA PRO A 200 7.56 14.29 2.25
C PRO A 200 8.57 13.22 1.81
N ALA A 201 9.70 13.65 1.26
CA ALA A 201 10.79 12.80 0.78
C ALA A 201 12.09 13.34 1.38
N ALA A 202 12.34 13.00 2.64
CA ALA A 202 13.51 13.47 3.38
C ALA A 202 14.79 12.73 2.96
N ASP A 203 14.65 11.45 2.59
CA ASP A 203 15.74 10.54 2.30
C ASP A 203 15.76 10.14 0.82
N ALA A 204 16.94 9.79 0.31
CA ALA A 204 17.10 9.32 -1.07
C ALA A 204 16.55 7.89 -1.27
N PHE A 205 16.47 7.10 -0.20
CA PHE A 205 15.99 5.73 -0.20
C PHE A 205 15.12 5.49 1.04
N ASP A 206 13.88 5.03 0.88
CA ASP A 206 13.15 4.51 2.04
C ASP A 206 13.67 3.13 2.42
N GLU A 207 13.82 2.89 3.72
CA GLU A 207 14.29 1.62 4.25
C GLU A 207 13.18 0.55 4.28
N PRO A 208 13.49 -0.72 3.94
CA PRO A 208 12.54 -1.81 4.08
C PRO A 208 12.24 -2.10 5.55
N VAL A 209 10.97 -2.32 5.88
CA VAL A 209 10.55 -2.74 7.22
C VAL A 209 10.24 -4.24 7.19
N SER A 210 11.06 -5.03 7.89
CA SER A 210 10.87 -6.48 7.94
C SER A 210 9.49 -6.86 8.50
N ARG A 211 8.90 -7.95 8.01
CA ARG A 211 7.60 -8.44 8.50
C ARG A 211 7.54 -8.60 10.03
N PRO A 212 8.56 -9.17 10.72
CA PRO A 212 8.55 -9.23 12.19
C PRO A 212 8.53 -7.85 12.85
N GLN A 213 9.28 -6.89 12.31
CA GLN A 213 9.32 -5.52 12.83
C GLN A 213 7.98 -4.82 12.62
N ALA A 214 7.43 -4.88 11.41
CA ALA A 214 6.13 -4.29 11.11
C ALA A 214 5.01 -4.90 11.96
N THR A 215 5.02 -6.23 12.14
CA THR A 215 4.08 -6.93 13.03
C THR A 215 4.18 -6.42 14.48
N ARG A 216 5.40 -6.20 14.99
CA ARG A 216 5.60 -5.61 16.34
C ARG A 216 5.08 -4.18 16.42
N ILE A 217 5.34 -3.36 15.40
CA ILE A 217 4.85 -1.97 15.34
C ILE A 217 3.32 -1.97 15.40
N VAL A 218 2.64 -2.74 14.54
CA VAL A 218 1.18 -2.85 14.54
C VAL A 218 0.67 -3.37 15.87
N ALA A 219 1.26 -4.43 16.43
CA ALA A 219 0.84 -4.98 17.72
C ALA A 219 0.96 -3.95 18.85
N SER A 220 2.00 -3.11 18.84
CA SER A 220 2.21 -2.08 19.87
C SER A 220 1.13 -0.98 19.89
N THR A 221 0.40 -0.80 18.79
CA THR A 221 -0.71 0.16 18.71
C THR A 221 -1.94 -0.30 19.49
N GLY A 222 -2.13 -1.61 19.63
CA GLY A 222 -3.36 -2.21 20.17
C GLY A 222 -4.59 -2.04 19.28
N PHE A 223 -4.43 -1.63 18.01
CA PHE A 223 -5.56 -1.36 17.12
C PHE A 223 -6.23 -2.60 16.56
N ILE A 224 -5.50 -3.71 16.39
CA ILE A 224 -6.08 -4.99 15.98
C ILE A 224 -6.57 -5.71 17.23
N THR A 225 -7.85 -6.07 17.25
CA THR A 225 -8.51 -6.70 18.40
C THR A 225 -8.96 -8.12 18.06
N SER A 226 -8.86 -9.04 19.01
CA SER A 226 -9.50 -10.36 18.93
C SER A 226 -10.93 -10.24 19.46
N SER A 227 -11.90 -9.98 18.57
CA SER A 227 -13.34 -10.07 18.83
C SER A 227 -13.84 -9.43 20.16
N GLY A 228 -14.25 -8.16 20.11
CA GLY A 228 -15.45 -7.72 20.82
C GLY A 228 -15.39 -7.25 22.28
N LYS A 229 -14.23 -7.05 22.91
CA LYS A 229 -14.18 -6.36 24.22
C LYS A 229 -13.18 -5.20 24.23
N THR A 230 -13.74 -3.99 24.17
CA THR A 230 -13.06 -2.72 24.41
C THR A 230 -12.73 -2.61 25.90
N GLU A 231 -11.55 -3.05 26.30
CA GLU A 231 -10.97 -2.66 27.58
C GLU A 231 -9.52 -2.25 27.40
N ARG A 232 -9.27 -0.95 27.26
CA ARG A 232 -8.14 -0.24 27.89
C ARG A 232 -8.20 1.27 27.65
N LYS A 233 -7.96 2.03 28.73
CA LYS A 233 -7.81 3.50 28.76
C LYS A 233 -6.37 3.97 28.47
N ALA A 234 -5.57 3.20 27.74
CA ALA A 234 -4.18 3.55 27.47
C ALA A 234 -4.07 4.30 26.15
N LYS A 235 -3.52 5.53 26.19
CA LYS A 235 -3.22 6.31 24.99
C LYS A 235 -2.18 5.56 24.14
N PRO A 236 -2.38 5.33 22.84
CA PRO A 236 -1.39 4.70 21.98
C PRO A 236 -0.05 5.42 22.08
N ARG A 237 1.00 4.68 22.44
CA ARG A 237 2.38 5.22 22.47
C ARG A 237 3.01 4.95 21.12
N PHE A 238 2.95 5.93 20.23
CA PHE A 238 3.61 5.86 18.93
C PHE A 238 5.01 6.48 19.02
N THR A 239 6.05 5.66 18.79
CA THR A 239 7.43 6.10 18.58
C THR A 239 7.71 6.08 17.08
N GLY A 240 7.42 7.19 16.44
CA GLY A 240 7.98 7.58 15.16
C GLY A 240 8.29 9.07 15.24
#